data_AF-X1IAD3-F1
#
_entry.id   AF-X1IAD3-F1
#
_cell.length_a   1.000
_cell.length_b   1.000
_cell.length_c   1.000
_cell.angle_alpha   90.00
_cell.angle_beta   90.00
_cell.angle_gamma   90.00
#
_symmetry.space_group_name_H-M   'P 1'
#
loop_
_entity.id
_entity.type
_entity.pdbx_description
1 polymer ?
#
loop_
_entity_poly.entity_id
_entity_poly.type
_entity_poly.pdbx_seq_one_letter_code
_entity_poly.pdbx_strand_id
1 'polypeptide(L)'
;MITITNRRNFLIYIAIVIGTVVFANLISRRLFFRWDLTKNKVYTLSGSSRNIIGQLDDRLLAKVYFSDNLPGELANSRRYLQDILEEFQAYSGG
;
A
#
# COMPACT_ATOMS: atom_id res chain seq x y z
N MET A 1 -4.21 22.49 -30.01
CA MET A 1 -5.11 23.58 -29.55
C MET A 1 -6.53 23.03 -29.65
N ILE A 2 -7.20 22.76 -28.53
CA ILE A 2 -8.56 22.19 -28.54
C ILE A 2 -9.54 23.33 -28.77
N THR A 3 -10.10 23.44 -29.97
CA THR A 3 -11.02 24.51 -30.36
C THR A 3 -12.46 24.15 -29.98
N ILE A 4 -12.98 24.79 -28.93
CA ILE A 4 -14.34 24.56 -28.44
C ILE A 4 -15.28 25.55 -29.14
N THR A 5 -15.76 25.20 -30.33
CA THR A 5 -16.63 26.09 -31.13
C THR A 5 -18.12 25.74 -31.02
N ASN A 6 -18.48 24.56 -30.49
CA ASN A 6 -19.87 24.07 -30.51
C ASN A 6 -20.33 23.62 -29.11
N ARG A 7 -21.50 24.11 -28.64
CA ARG A 7 -22.08 23.81 -27.30
C ARG A 7 -22.24 22.30 -27.08
N ARG A 8 -22.56 21.56 -28.14
CA ARG A 8 -22.71 20.09 -28.08
C ARG A 8 -21.37 19.39 -27.85
N ASN A 9 -20.29 19.88 -28.46
CA ASN A 9 -18.94 19.35 -28.26
C ASN A 9 -18.44 19.65 -26.84
N PHE A 10 -18.74 20.84 -26.31
CA PHE A 10 -18.42 21.17 -24.91
C PHE A 10 -19.09 20.22 -23.92
N LEU A 11 -20.37 19.92 -24.11
CA LEU A 11 -21.10 18.94 -23.30
C LEU A 11 -20.51 17.53 -23.41
N ILE A 12 -20.09 17.11 -24.61
CA ILE A 12 -19.42 15.82 -24.81
C ILE A 12 -18.09 15.78 -24.07
N TYR A 13 -17.27 16.83 -24.13
CA TYR A 13 -16.02 16.89 -23.38
C TYR A 13 -16.23 16.82 -21.87
N ILE A 14 -17.23 17.55 -21.35
CA ILE A 14 -17.60 17.47 -19.93
C ILE A 14 -18.03 16.05 -19.57
N ALA A 15 -18.87 15.41 -20.38
CA ALA A 15 -19.32 14.04 -20.15
C ALA A 15 -18.15 13.04 -20.15
N ILE A 16 -17.17 13.21 -21.04
CA ILE A 16 -15.96 12.38 -21.08
C ILE A 16 -15.11 12.57 -19.83
N VAL A 17 -14.90 13.82 -19.38
CA VAL A 17 -14.11 14.11 -18.17
C VAL A 17 -14.80 13.52 -16.94
N ILE A 18 -16.09 13.77 -16.77
CA ILE A 18 -16.87 13.21 -15.66
C ILE A 18 -16.86 11.69 -15.71
N GLY A 19 -17.10 11.09 -16.87
CA GLY A 19 -17.06 9.64 -17.06
C GLY A 19 -15.71 9.05 -16.68
N THR A 20 -14.60 9.69 -17.08
CA THR A 20 -13.25 9.26 -16.73
C THR A 20 -13.01 9.32 -15.23
N VAL A 21 -13.44 10.39 -14.56
CA VAL A 21 -13.30 10.53 -13.09
C VAL A 21 -14.11 9.46 -12.36
N VAL A 22 -15.34 9.19 -12.80
CA VAL A 22 -16.20 8.15 -12.22
C VAL A 22 -15.59 6.76 -12.43
N PHE A 23 -15.11 6.46 -13.63
CA PHE A 23 -14.45 5.20 -13.94
C PHE A 23 -13.18 5.00 -13.10
N ALA A 24 -12.34 6.04 -13.02
CA ALA A 24 -11.14 6.02 -12.18
C ALA A 24 -11.51 5.79 -10.70
N ASN A 25 -12.55 6.43 -10.17
CA ASN A 25 -12.99 6.23 -8.80
C ASN A 25 -13.46 4.79 -8.54
N LEU A 26 -14.26 4.21 -9.45
CA LEU A 26 -14.72 2.82 -9.35
C LEU A 26 -13.56 1.82 -9.37
N ILE A 27 -12.57 2.07 -10.23
CA ILE A 27 -11.36 1.26 -10.35
C ILE A 27 -10.49 1.41 -9.09
N SER A 28 -10.31 2.63 -8.57
CA SER A 28 -9.56 2.90 -7.33
C SER A 28 -10.18 2.22 -6.11
N ARG A 29 -11.49 2.01 -6.07
CA ARG A 29 -12.14 1.26 -4.97
C ARG A 29 -11.82 -0.23 -4.98
N ARG A 30 -11.49 -0.81 -6.13
CA ARG A 30 -11.11 -2.24 -6.25
C ARG A 30 -9.61 -2.46 -6.19
N LEU A 31 -8.81 -1.50 -6.63
CA LEU A 31 -7.34 -1.61 -6.66
C LEU A 31 -6.75 -0.79 -5.51
N PHE A 32 -6.54 -1.44 -4.37
CA PHE A 32 -5.70 -0.92 -3.28
C PHE A 32 -4.23 -0.86 -3.73
N PHE A 33 -3.86 0.12 -4.54
CA PHE A 33 -2.46 0.40 -4.85
C PHE A 33 -1.82 1.21 -3.72
N ARG A 34 -1.16 0.52 -2.78
CA ARG A 34 -0.18 1.15 -1.87
C ARG A 34 1.14 1.29 -2.62
N TRP A 35 1.31 2.39 -3.36
CA TRP A 35 2.61 2.74 -3.93
C TRP A 35 3.55 3.23 -2.83
N ASP A 36 4.54 2.42 -2.47
CA ASP A 36 5.66 2.81 -1.64
C ASP A 36 6.62 3.69 -2.47
N LEU A 37 6.64 5.00 -2.17
CA LEU A 37 7.48 6.01 -2.83
C LEU A 37 8.85 6.20 -2.16
N THR A 38 9.21 5.35 -1.19
CA THR A 38 10.49 5.45 -0.48
C THR A 38 11.63 4.99 -1.39
N LYS A 39 12.74 5.75 -1.45
CA LYS A 39 13.88 5.55 -2.38
C LYS A 39 14.39 4.10 -2.50
N ASN A 40 14.29 3.30 -1.44
CA ASN A 40 14.77 1.92 -1.40
C ASN A 40 13.68 0.89 -1.03
N LYS A 41 12.38 1.26 -1.04
CA LYS A 41 11.28 0.35 -0.66
C LYS A 41 11.56 -0.43 0.63
N VAL A 42 12.19 0.21 1.60
CA VAL A 42 12.76 -0.45 2.80
C VAL A 42 11.68 -1.08 3.67
N TYR A 43 10.45 -0.60 3.53
CA TYR A 43 9.25 -1.10 4.21
C TYR A 43 8.41 -2.04 3.34
N THR A 44 8.77 -2.21 2.07
CA THR A 44 8.07 -3.16 1.20
C THR A 44 8.69 -4.56 1.40
N LEU A 45 7.88 -5.52 1.84
CA LEU A 45 8.28 -6.94 1.87
C LEU A 45 8.86 -7.41 0.53
N SER A 46 9.97 -8.14 0.62
CA SER A 46 10.57 -8.80 -0.56
C SER A 46 9.55 -9.72 -1.25
N GLY A 47 9.70 -9.94 -2.55
CA GLY A 47 8.81 -10.85 -3.29
C GLY A 47 8.73 -12.24 -2.66
N SER A 48 9.86 -12.75 -2.17
CA SER A 48 9.94 -14.04 -1.46
C SER A 48 9.16 -14.03 -0.14
N SER A 49 9.30 -12.97 0.66
CA SER A 49 8.58 -12.84 1.94
C SER A 49 7.07 -12.78 1.74
N ARG A 50 6.59 -12.11 0.68
CA ARG A 50 5.16 -12.10 0.33
C ARG A 50 4.63 -13.47 -0.08
N ASN A 51 5.38 -14.22 -0.88
CA ASN A 51 4.97 -15.57 -1.28
C ASN A 51 4.88 -16.52 -0.08
N ILE A 52 5.84 -16.46 0.85
CA ILE A 52 5.82 -17.30 2.05
C ILE A 52 4.59 -16.97 2.90
N ILE A 53 4.31 -15.67 3.10
CA ILE A 53 3.18 -15.20 3.92
C ILE A 53 1.83 -15.54 3.27
N GLY A 54 1.71 -15.44 1.96
CA GLY A 54 0.50 -15.81 1.24
C GLY A 54 0.25 -17.32 1.15
N GLN A 55 1.24 -18.14 1.50
CA GLN A 55 1.14 -19.61 1.55
C GLN A 55 0.93 -20.14 2.97
N LEU A 56 0.76 -19.28 3.98
CA LEU A 56 0.43 -19.73 5.31
C LEU A 56 -1.01 -20.25 5.34
N ASP A 57 -1.15 -21.55 5.61
CA ASP A 57 -2.44 -22.23 5.74
C ASP A 57 -3.16 -21.88 7.06
N ASP A 58 -2.43 -21.38 8.06
CA ASP A 58 -2.95 -21.05 9.40
C ASP A 58 -2.23 -19.82 10.01
N ARG A 59 -2.72 -19.33 11.15
CA ARG A 59 -2.24 -18.09 11.80
C ARG A 59 -0.82 -18.24 12.33
N LEU A 60 0.08 -17.34 11.92
CA LEU A 60 1.43 -17.24 12.47
C LEU A 60 1.40 -16.57 13.85
N LEU A 61 1.91 -17.25 14.89
CA LEU A 61 2.12 -16.65 16.21
C LEU A 61 3.60 -16.35 16.43
N ALA A 62 3.95 -15.06 16.53
CA ALA A 62 5.30 -14.62 16.84
C ALA A 62 5.38 -14.09 18.29
N LYS A 63 6.31 -14.63 19.09
CA LYS A 63 6.59 -14.15 20.44
C LYS A 63 7.97 -13.51 20.47
N VAL A 64 8.02 -12.21 20.70
CA VAL A 64 9.26 -11.42 20.68
C VAL A 64 9.63 -11.01 22.10
N TYR A 65 10.91 -11.17 22.44
CA TYR A 65 11.46 -10.78 23.73
C TYR A 65 12.41 -9.60 23.53
N PHE A 66 12.23 -8.57 24.35
CA PHE A 66 13.13 -7.42 24.42
C PHE A 66 13.70 -7.35 25.85
N SER A 67 14.97 -6.99 25.97
CA SER A 67 15.58 -6.73 27.27
C SER A 67 15.25 -5.29 27.71
N ASP A 68 15.02 -5.09 29.00
CA ASP A 68 14.73 -3.75 29.55
C ASP A 68 15.94 -2.81 29.49
N ASN A 69 17.16 -3.37 29.42
CA ASN A 69 18.43 -2.64 29.39
C ASN A 69 19.08 -2.70 27.99
N LEU A 70 18.33 -2.32 26.95
CA LEU A 70 18.91 -2.18 25.61
C LEU A 70 19.83 -0.94 25.55
N PRO A 71 21.05 -1.06 25.00
CA PRO A 71 21.88 0.10 24.65
C PRO A 71 21.09 1.11 23.81
N GLY A 72 21.36 2.41 23.97
CA GLY A 72 20.61 3.47 23.29
C GLY A 72 20.57 3.32 21.76
N GLU A 73 21.59 2.70 21.16
CA GLU A 73 21.66 2.38 19.73
C GLU A 73 20.57 1.39 19.28
N LEU A 74 20.16 0.47 20.15
CA LEU A 74 19.14 -0.54 19.88
C LEU A 74 17.74 -0.10 20.35
N ALA A 75 17.61 1.09 20.95
CA ALA A 75 16.32 1.59 21.45
C ALA A 75 15.25 1.64 20.34
N ASN A 76 15.65 1.90 19.10
CA ASN A 76 14.76 1.91 17.94
C ASN A 76 14.47 0.53 17.35
N SER A 77 15.26 -0.50 17.69
CA SER A 77 15.10 -1.85 17.14
C SER A 77 13.76 -2.46 17.49
N ARG A 78 13.20 -2.11 18.66
CA ARG A 78 11.84 -2.52 19.05
C ARG A 78 10.78 -1.99 18.08
N ARG A 79 10.83 -0.69 17.78
CA ARG A 79 9.91 -0.03 16.86
C ARG A 79 10.07 -0.59 15.44
N TYR A 80 11.31 -0.73 14.98
CA TYR A 80 11.60 -1.29 13.67
C TYR A 80 11.07 -2.71 13.49
N LEU A 81 11.26 -3.59 14.49
CA LEU A 81 10.70 -4.95 14.46
C LEU A 81 9.18 -4.93 14.45
N GLN A 82 8.57 -4.04 15.24
CA GLN A 82 7.11 -3.90 15.28
C GLN A 82 6.56 -3.47 13.92
N ASP A 83 7.15 -2.45 13.29
CA ASP A 83 6.73 -1.95 11.98
C ASP A 83 6.79 -3.07 10.91
N ILE A 84 7.83 -3.91 10.95
CA ILE A 84 7.96 -5.06 10.04
C ILE A 84 6.85 -6.09 10.28
N LEU A 85 6.56 -6.44 11.53
CA LEU A 85 5.52 -7.42 11.86
C LEU A 85 4.12 -6.92 11.47
N GLU A 86 3.86 -5.62 11.61
CA GLU A 86 2.63 -4.99 11.14
C GLU A 86 2.51 -5.05 9.61
N GLU A 87 3.61 -4.86 8.88
CA GLU A 87 3.64 -5.04 7.43
C GLU A 87 3.31 -6.51 7.06
N PHE A 88 3.92 -7.49 7.74
CA PHE A 88 3.62 -8.90 7.55
C PHE A 88 2.15 -9.24 7.76
N GLN A 89 1.54 -8.73 8.83
CA GLN A 89 0.10 -8.91 9.10
C GLN A 89 -0.78 -8.25 8.02
N ALA A 90 -0.42 -7.05 7.58
CA ALA A 90 -1.17 -6.33 6.55
C ALA A 90 -1.17 -7.09 5.21
N TYR A 91 -0.07 -7.76 4.87
CA TYR A 91 0.02 -8.58 3.65
C TYR A 91 -0.58 -9.98 3.79
N SER A 92 -0.74 -10.51 5.01
CA SER A 92 -1.41 -11.79 5.25
C SER A 92 -2.94 -11.69 5.26
N GLY A 93 -3.50 -10.47 5.30
CA GLY A 93 -4.95 -10.25 5.32
C GLY A 93 -5.58 -10.16 6.73
N GLY A 94 -4.76 -10.09 7.79
CA GLY A 94 -5.22 -9.87 9.18
C GLY A 94 -4.96 -11.01 10.17
#